data_AF-E9UZ07-F1
#
_entry.id   AF-E9UZ07-F1
#
_cell.length_a   1.000
_cell.length_b   1.000
_cell.length_c   1.000
_cell.angle_alpha   90.00
_cell.angle_beta   90.00
_cell.angle_gamma   90.00
#
_symmetry.space_group_name_H-M   'P 1'
#
loop_
_entity.id
_entity.type
_entity.pdbx_description
1 polymer ?
#
loop_
_entity_poly.entity_id
_entity_poly.type
_entity_poly.pdbx_seq_one_letter_code
_entity_poly.pdbx_strand_id
1 'polypeptide(L)'
;MALSLEVVTESWSAKTEHVTPDFEHDPRFDSSWWHAGSAKSPVSYCRFLDDGDEVARAKVLPRSGEYRGYTSWSCPQGGVTEIDLIEVRNDLRKTGQRYGTRAVDLIGQHFGRPIVAMSLDETSDPFWGSLAWTPHTHPDDNDPQHSRYRTLFSSI
;
A
#
# COMPACT_ATOMS: atom_id res chain seq x y z
N MET A 1 21.77 -1.87 8.80
CA MET A 1 20.90 -2.91 9.40
C MET A 1 19.78 -3.21 8.41
N ALA A 2 19.29 -4.46 8.36
CA ALA A 2 18.36 -4.90 7.33
C ALA A 2 16.92 -4.86 7.85
N LEU A 3 16.04 -4.18 7.11
CA LEU A 3 14.61 -4.20 7.36
C LEU A 3 14.09 -5.57 6.91
N SER A 4 13.20 -6.18 7.69
CA SER A 4 12.54 -7.44 7.35
C SER A 4 11.04 -7.23 7.18
N LEU A 5 10.41 -8.07 6.36
CA LEU A 5 8.96 -8.11 6.13
C LEU A 5 8.43 -9.41 6.72
N GLU A 6 7.39 -9.32 7.54
CA GLU A 6 6.64 -10.47 8.05
C GLU A 6 5.17 -10.35 7.69
N VAL A 7 4.59 -11.43 7.14
CA VAL A 7 3.15 -11.52 6.88
C VAL A 7 2.47 -11.96 8.16
N VAL A 8 1.65 -11.07 8.73
CA VAL A 8 0.93 -11.28 9.99
C VAL A 8 -0.39 -12.02 9.74
N THR A 9 -1.08 -11.69 8.64
CA THR A 9 -2.33 -12.32 8.26
C THR A 9 -2.43 -12.35 6.76
N GLU A 10 -2.83 -13.48 6.18
CA GLU A 10 -3.09 -13.59 4.74
C GLU A 10 -4.35 -14.39 4.46
N SER A 11 -5.01 -14.07 3.36
CA SER A 11 -6.02 -14.92 2.74
C SER A 11 -5.85 -14.91 1.24
N TRP A 12 -5.80 -16.11 0.67
CA TRP A 12 -5.77 -16.37 -0.77
C TRP A 12 -7.12 -16.88 -1.29
N SER A 13 -8.18 -16.77 -0.48
CA SER A 13 -9.50 -17.27 -0.84
C SER A 13 -10.03 -16.57 -2.09
N ALA A 14 -10.46 -17.36 -3.08
CA ALA A 14 -11.19 -16.86 -4.24
C ALA A 14 -12.63 -16.43 -3.89
N LYS A 15 -13.11 -16.78 -2.68
CA LYS A 15 -14.38 -16.30 -2.16
C LYS A 15 -14.15 -15.01 -1.39
N THR A 16 -15.03 -14.04 -1.58
CA THR A 16 -15.01 -12.77 -0.87
C THR A 16 -15.19 -13.00 0.63
N GLU A 17 -14.10 -13.11 1.36
CA GLU A 17 -14.08 -13.19 2.81
C GLU A 17 -13.52 -11.90 3.39
N HIS A 18 -14.11 -11.47 4.50
CA HIS A 18 -13.64 -10.32 5.25
C HIS A 18 -12.51 -10.77 6.18
N VAL A 19 -11.29 -10.32 5.89
CA VAL A 19 -10.09 -10.64 6.66
C VAL A 19 -9.78 -9.47 7.60
N THR A 20 -9.60 -9.77 8.89
CA THR A 20 -9.15 -8.82 9.91
C THR A 20 -7.67 -9.07 10.20
N PRO A 21 -6.81 -8.04 10.26
CA PRO A 21 -5.41 -8.26 10.61
C PRO A 21 -5.23 -8.63 12.08
N ASP A 22 -4.32 -9.55 12.34
CA ASP A 22 -3.90 -9.96 13.69
C ASP A 22 -2.70 -9.14 14.19
N PHE A 23 -2.77 -7.81 14.03
CA PHE A 23 -1.75 -6.92 14.60
C PHE A 23 -1.96 -6.78 16.11
N GLU A 24 -0.87 -6.85 16.87
CA GLU A 24 -0.88 -6.40 18.26
C GLU A 24 -1.26 -4.92 18.33
N HIS A 25 -2.06 -4.56 19.34
CA HIS A 25 -2.44 -3.18 19.57
C HIS A 25 -1.20 -2.39 19.99
N ASP A 26 -0.82 -1.42 19.16
CA ASP A 26 0.34 -0.58 19.38
C ASP A 26 -0.05 0.89 19.19
N PRO A 27 0.02 1.74 20.23
CA PRO A 27 -0.38 3.15 20.15
C PRO A 27 0.52 4.00 19.24
N ARG A 28 1.63 3.43 18.74
CA ARG A 28 2.54 4.10 17.80
C ARG A 28 2.02 4.06 16.34
N PHE A 29 0.93 3.32 16.08
CA PHE A 29 0.24 3.19 14.79
C PHE A 29 -1.21 3.64 14.88
N ASP A 30 -1.80 4.02 13.73
CA ASP A 30 -3.20 4.43 13.67
C ASP A 30 -4.14 3.23 13.83
N SER A 31 -4.73 3.09 15.03
CA SER A 31 -5.67 2.01 15.32
C SER A 31 -6.90 1.99 14.41
N SER A 32 -7.34 3.14 13.87
CA SER A 32 -8.49 3.22 12.98
C SER A 32 -8.21 2.61 11.61
N TRP A 33 -6.95 2.58 11.18
CA TRP A 33 -6.56 1.98 9.90
C TRP A 33 -6.52 0.45 9.98
N TRP A 34 -6.07 -0.07 11.12
CA TRP A 34 -5.77 -1.50 11.25
C TRP A 34 -6.87 -2.30 11.95
N HIS A 35 -7.75 -1.68 12.74
CA HIS A 35 -8.75 -2.40 13.53
C HIS A 35 -10.21 -2.03 13.24
N ALA A 36 -10.47 -1.04 12.37
CA ALA A 36 -11.84 -0.58 12.09
C ALA A 36 -12.55 -1.33 10.96
N GLY A 37 -11.86 -2.21 10.22
CA GLY A 37 -12.43 -2.86 9.05
C GLY A 37 -11.69 -4.10 8.58
N SER A 38 -12.26 -4.74 7.56
CA SER A 38 -11.76 -5.97 6.98
C SER A 38 -11.69 -5.85 5.46
N ALA A 39 -10.73 -6.54 4.85
CA ALA A 39 -10.49 -6.52 3.42
C ALA A 39 -11.05 -7.76 2.73
N LYS A 40 -11.41 -7.62 1.45
CA LYS A 40 -11.73 -8.75 0.58
C LYS A 40 -10.43 -9.45 0.18
N SER A 41 -10.42 -10.78 0.24
CA SER A 41 -9.33 -11.58 -0.31
C SER A 41 -9.24 -11.46 -1.86
N PRO A 42 -8.04 -11.65 -2.44
CA PRO A 42 -6.77 -11.94 -1.76
C PRO A 42 -6.17 -10.71 -1.08
N VAL A 43 -5.63 -10.89 0.14
CA VAL A 43 -5.02 -9.82 0.94
C VAL A 43 -3.94 -10.37 1.87
N SER A 44 -2.87 -9.61 2.05
CA SER A 44 -1.82 -9.86 3.03
C SER A 44 -1.58 -8.61 3.88
N TYR A 45 -1.65 -8.77 5.19
CA TYR A 45 -1.28 -7.75 6.17
C TYR A 45 0.14 -8.02 6.64
N CYS A 46 1.01 -7.03 6.50
CA CYS A 46 2.44 -7.16 6.74
C CYS A 46 2.89 -6.18 7.82
N ARG A 47 3.86 -6.61 8.64
CA ARG A 47 4.66 -5.72 9.48
C ARG A 47 6.10 -5.68 8.99
N PHE A 48 6.78 -4.59 9.30
CA PHE A 48 8.19 -4.41 8.97
C PHE A 48 8.99 -4.17 10.24
N LEU A 49 10.06 -4.94 10.41
CA LEU A 49 10.89 -4.91 11.61
C LEU A 49 12.31 -4.43 11.27
N ASP A 50 12.84 -3.48 12.04
CA ASP A 50 14.27 -3.14 12.07
C ASP A 50 14.79 -3.48 13.47
N ASP A 51 15.75 -4.41 13.54
CA ASP A 51 16.27 -4.97 14.81
C ASP A 51 15.17 -5.48 15.77
N GLY A 52 14.11 -6.08 15.22
CA GLY A 52 12.98 -6.61 15.98
C GLY A 52 11.95 -5.58 16.44
N ASP A 53 12.20 -4.27 16.25
CA ASP A 53 11.22 -3.22 16.53
C ASP A 53 10.34 -2.96 15.30
N GLU A 54 9.02 -2.90 15.52
CA GLU A 54 8.06 -2.64 14.44
C GLU A 54 8.12 -1.17 14.02
N VAL A 55 8.42 -0.95 12.74
CA VAL A 55 8.63 0.39 12.17
C VAL A 55 7.59 0.76 11.11
N ALA A 56 6.93 -0.22 10.50
CA ALA A 56 5.87 0.02 9.53
C ALA A 56 4.88 -1.14 9.44
N ARG A 57 3.68 -0.85 8.92
CA ARG A 57 2.61 -1.80 8.58
C ARG A 57 2.15 -1.57 7.14
N ALA A 58 1.70 -2.63 6.47
CA ALA A 58 1.08 -2.53 5.16
C ALA A 58 -0.08 -3.50 4.98
N LYS A 59 -1.05 -3.10 4.19
CA LYS A 59 -2.06 -3.97 3.59
C LYS A 59 -1.77 -4.08 2.10
N VAL A 60 -1.49 -5.30 1.65
CA VAL A 60 -1.12 -5.62 0.27
C VAL A 60 -2.21 -6.46 -0.37
N LEU A 61 -2.65 -6.09 -1.57
CA LEU A 61 -3.62 -6.82 -2.38
C LEU A 61 -2.89 -7.44 -3.58
N PRO A 62 -2.48 -8.72 -3.49
CA PRO A 62 -1.79 -9.37 -4.60
C PRO A 62 -2.76 -9.68 -5.74
N ARG A 63 -2.28 -9.59 -6.98
CA ARG A 63 -3.07 -9.80 -8.21
C ARG A 63 -4.26 -8.85 -8.33
N SER A 64 -4.12 -7.62 -7.80
CA SER A 64 -5.11 -6.57 -8.04
C SER A 64 -5.20 -6.27 -9.53
N GLY A 65 -6.40 -5.94 -10.01
CA GLY A 65 -6.70 -5.93 -11.43
C GLY A 65 -7.58 -4.79 -11.93
N GLU A 66 -8.12 -3.95 -11.04
CA GLU A 66 -9.17 -3.01 -11.42
C GLU A 66 -8.87 -1.57 -10.96
N TYR A 67 -8.46 -0.72 -11.91
CA TYR A 67 -8.47 0.74 -11.80
C TYR A 67 -9.20 1.32 -13.01
N ARG A 68 -10.48 0.96 -13.14
CA ARG A 68 -11.32 1.41 -14.26
C ARG A 68 -11.38 2.94 -14.27
N GLY A 69 -11.18 3.53 -15.45
CA GLY A 69 -11.22 4.99 -15.64
C GLY A 69 -9.84 5.66 -15.73
N TYR A 70 -8.77 5.03 -15.22
CA TYR A 70 -7.40 5.53 -15.41
C TYR A 70 -6.89 5.17 -16.80
N THR A 71 -7.18 6.02 -17.79
CA THR A 71 -6.91 5.75 -19.21
C THR A 71 -5.42 5.71 -19.56
N SER A 72 -4.55 6.31 -18.75
CA SER A 72 -3.09 6.28 -18.94
C SER A 72 -2.41 5.06 -18.31
N TRP A 73 -3.17 4.18 -17.64
CA TRP A 73 -2.67 2.96 -17.02
C TRP A 73 -3.35 1.73 -17.61
N SER A 74 -2.63 0.62 -17.66
CA SER A 74 -3.16 -0.67 -18.08
C SER A 74 -2.62 -1.76 -17.19
N CYS A 75 -3.53 -2.55 -16.61
CA CYS A 75 -3.14 -3.67 -15.77
C CYS A 75 -2.51 -4.79 -16.62
N PRO A 76 -1.32 -5.30 -16.26
CA PRO A 76 -0.75 -6.49 -16.89
C PRO A 76 -1.64 -7.72 -16.75
N GLN A 77 -1.49 -8.65 -17.69
CA GLN A 77 -2.13 -9.96 -17.61
C GLN A 77 -1.61 -10.72 -16.38
N GLY A 78 -2.50 -11.05 -15.44
CA GLY A 78 -2.16 -11.69 -14.17
C GLY A 78 -2.25 -10.76 -12.94
N GLY A 79 -2.51 -9.47 -13.16
CA GLY A 79 -2.68 -8.48 -12.10
C GLY A 79 -1.37 -7.86 -11.64
N VAL A 80 -1.46 -7.05 -10.58
CA VAL A 80 -0.35 -6.31 -9.96
C VAL A 80 -0.34 -6.51 -8.45
N THR A 81 0.78 -6.15 -7.81
CA THR A 81 0.82 -6.01 -6.35
C THR A 81 0.28 -4.62 -6.00
N GLU A 82 -0.86 -4.53 -5.33
CA GLU A 82 -1.38 -3.25 -4.85
C GLU A 82 -1.02 -3.04 -3.38
N ILE A 83 -0.52 -1.85 -3.05
CA ILE A 83 -0.43 -1.36 -1.67
C ILE A 83 -1.68 -0.53 -1.41
N ASP A 84 -2.64 -1.12 -0.70
CA ASP A 84 -3.89 -0.44 -0.33
C ASP A 84 -3.68 0.49 0.86
N LEU A 85 -2.84 0.09 1.82
CA LEU A 85 -2.43 0.90 2.95
C LEU A 85 -0.96 0.66 3.27
N ILE A 86 -0.25 1.72 3.62
CA ILE A 86 1.07 1.65 4.24
C ILE A 86 1.21 2.74 5.29
N GLU A 87 1.70 2.35 6.47
CA GLU A 87 1.95 3.27 7.56
C GLU A 87 3.36 3.06 8.09
N VAL A 88 4.17 4.12 8.06
CA VAL A 88 5.40 4.19 8.86
C VAL A 88 5.05 4.80 10.20
N ARG A 89 5.60 4.23 11.28
CA ARG A 89 5.45 4.75 12.64
C ARG A 89 5.75 6.24 12.69
N ASN A 90 4.88 7.02 13.35
CA ASN A 90 4.88 8.47 13.19
C ASN A 90 6.21 9.15 13.62
N ASP A 91 6.80 8.68 14.71
CA ASP A 91 8.11 9.13 15.23
C ASP A 91 9.30 8.79 14.31
N LEU A 92 9.12 7.85 13.37
CA LEU A 92 10.14 7.44 12.41
C LEU A 92 9.94 8.05 11.01
N ARG A 93 8.83 8.76 10.79
CA ARG A 93 8.56 9.45 9.52
C ARG A 93 9.58 10.56 9.29
N LYS A 94 9.93 10.78 8.01
CA LYS A 94 10.88 11.82 7.57
C LYS A 94 12.27 11.74 8.21
N THR A 95 12.62 10.63 8.84
CA THR A 95 13.99 10.33 9.28
C THR A 95 14.86 9.97 8.08
N GLY A 96 16.18 10.02 8.25
CA GLY A 96 17.14 9.59 7.22
C GLY A 96 17.05 8.10 6.85
N GLN A 97 16.28 7.29 7.59
CA GLN A 97 16.20 5.84 7.42
C GLN A 97 15.30 5.39 6.26
N ARG A 98 14.42 6.26 5.76
CA ARG A 98 13.53 6.00 4.61
C ARG A 98 12.75 4.68 4.71
N TYR A 99 12.19 4.37 5.88
CA TYR A 99 11.46 3.12 6.12
C TYR A 99 10.33 2.85 5.13
N GLY A 100 9.58 3.89 4.70
CA GLY A 100 8.54 3.73 3.69
C GLY A 100 9.08 3.23 2.35
N THR A 101 10.15 3.83 1.83
CA THR A 101 10.80 3.38 0.59
C THR A 101 11.31 1.94 0.72
N ARG A 102 12.01 1.63 1.82
CA ARG A 102 12.56 0.29 2.07
C ARG A 102 11.45 -0.77 2.20
N ALA A 103 10.32 -0.42 2.82
CA ALA A 103 9.16 -1.29 2.95
C ALA A 103 8.53 -1.57 1.57
N VAL A 104 8.36 -0.55 0.73
CA VAL A 104 7.85 -0.71 -0.64
C VAL A 104 8.75 -1.62 -1.47
N ASP A 105 10.07 -1.49 -1.35
CA ASP A 105 11.02 -2.38 -2.04
C ASP A 105 10.90 -3.84 -1.58
N LEU A 106 10.75 -4.08 -0.26
CA LEU A 106 10.53 -5.42 0.28
C LEU A 106 9.20 -6.02 -0.18
N ILE A 107 8.14 -5.21 -0.26
CA ILE A 107 6.84 -5.64 -0.83
C ILE A 107 7.04 -6.12 -2.27
N GLY A 108 7.77 -5.35 -3.09
CA GLY A 108 8.08 -5.73 -4.47
C GLY A 108 8.90 -7.00 -4.60
N GLN A 109 9.84 -7.23 -3.69
CA GLN A 109 10.64 -8.45 -3.64
C GLN A 109 9.81 -9.67 -3.21
N HIS A 110 8.86 -9.49 -2.29
CA HIS A 110 8.08 -10.57 -1.72
C HIS A 110 6.86 -10.96 -2.59
N PHE A 111 6.07 -9.97 -3.03
CA PHE A 111 4.83 -10.19 -3.77
C PHE A 111 4.98 -10.03 -5.29
N GLY A 112 6.10 -9.47 -5.75
CA GLY A 112 6.40 -9.26 -7.16
C GLY A 112 6.05 -7.84 -7.65
N ARG A 113 6.55 -7.55 -8.85
CA ARG A 113 6.34 -6.30 -9.59
C ARG A 113 5.46 -6.55 -10.84
N PRO A 114 4.77 -5.53 -11.37
CA PRO A 114 4.77 -4.15 -10.91
C PRO A 114 3.92 -3.95 -9.65
N ILE A 115 4.26 -2.89 -8.91
CA ILE A 115 3.52 -2.45 -7.73
C ILE A 115 2.69 -1.23 -8.10
N VAL A 116 1.50 -1.11 -7.53
CA VAL A 116 0.67 0.08 -7.63
C VAL A 116 0.22 0.55 -6.26
N ALA A 117 -0.09 1.83 -6.14
CA ALA A 117 -0.75 2.39 -4.97
C ALA A 117 -1.61 3.58 -5.41
N MET A 118 -2.83 3.66 -4.88
CA MET A 118 -3.61 4.88 -4.99
C MET A 118 -3.22 5.80 -3.83
N SER A 119 -2.95 7.07 -4.14
CA SER A 119 -2.73 8.06 -3.08
C SER A 119 -3.92 8.11 -2.13
N LEU A 120 -3.65 8.38 -0.86
CA LEU A 120 -4.71 8.66 0.11
C LEU A 120 -5.31 10.05 -0.13
N ASP A 121 -4.43 11.01 -0.39
CA ASP A 121 -4.74 12.41 -0.66
C ASP A 121 -3.47 13.11 -1.19
N GLU A 122 -3.56 14.40 -1.46
CA GLU A 122 -2.46 15.26 -1.92
C GLU A 122 -1.25 15.27 -0.96
N THR A 123 -1.43 14.93 0.32
CA THR A 123 -0.33 14.87 1.29
C THR A 123 0.51 13.61 1.13
N SER A 124 -0.06 12.57 0.50
CA SER A 124 0.62 11.31 0.20
C SER A 124 1.33 11.29 -1.16
N ASP A 125 0.92 12.13 -2.12
CA ASP A 125 1.53 12.24 -3.45
C ASP A 125 3.06 12.43 -3.42
N PRO A 126 3.64 13.29 -2.57
CA PRO A 126 5.10 13.46 -2.51
C PRO A 126 5.85 12.19 -2.13
N PHE A 127 5.26 11.33 -1.29
CA PHE A 127 5.88 10.06 -0.94
C PHE A 127 5.96 9.14 -2.16
N TRP A 128 4.85 8.92 -2.85
CA TRP A 128 4.81 8.05 -4.04
C TRP A 128 5.66 8.61 -5.19
N GLY A 129 5.61 9.92 -5.42
CA GLY A 129 6.47 10.60 -6.40
C GLY A 129 7.96 10.47 -6.09
N SER A 130 8.35 10.34 -4.82
CA SER A 130 9.76 10.13 -4.43
C SER A 130 10.32 8.76 -4.82
N LEU A 131 9.47 7.79 -5.16
CA LEU A 131 9.86 6.43 -5.54
C LEU A 131 10.19 6.30 -7.04
N ALA A 132 10.19 7.40 -7.79
CA ALA A 132 10.31 7.42 -9.25
C ALA A 132 9.22 6.57 -9.95
N TRP A 133 8.04 6.47 -9.33
CA TRP A 133 6.86 5.82 -9.90
C TRP A 133 6.16 6.74 -10.89
N THR A 134 5.44 6.15 -11.83
CA THR A 134 4.66 6.90 -12.83
C THR A 134 3.31 7.27 -12.23
N PRO A 135 2.96 8.58 -12.17
CA PRO A 135 1.62 9.00 -11.77
C PRO A 135 0.63 8.86 -12.92
N HIS A 136 -0.59 8.47 -12.58
CA HIS A 136 -1.72 8.32 -13.47
C HIS A 136 -2.91 9.08 -12.89
N THR A 137 -3.24 10.22 -13.51
CA THR A 137 -4.39 11.03 -13.15
C THR A 137 -5.66 10.48 -13.80
N HIS A 138 -6.78 10.52 -13.09
CA HIS A 138 -8.07 10.17 -13.67
C HIS A 138 -8.56 11.29 -14.61
N PRO A 139 -9.14 11.00 -15.79
CA PRO A 139 -9.60 12.02 -16.74
C PRO A 139 -10.55 13.07 -16.12
N ASP A 140 -11.41 12.62 -15.20
CA ASP A 140 -12.41 13.45 -14.52
C ASP A 140 -11.85 14.27 -13.34
N ASP A 141 -10.55 14.16 -13.01
CA ASP A 141 -9.95 14.93 -11.91
C ASP A 141 -9.88 16.44 -12.22
N ASN A 142 -10.04 16.82 -13.49
CA ASN A 142 -10.13 18.22 -13.91
C ASN A 142 -11.51 18.85 -13.65
N ASP A 143 -12.49 18.10 -13.12
CA ASP A 143 -13.79 18.64 -12.73
C ASP A 143 -13.78 19.07 -11.25
N PRO A 144 -13.79 20.40 -10.95
CA PRO A 144 -13.78 20.90 -9.58
C PRO A 144 -15.01 20.47 -8.74
N GLN A 145 -16.08 20.00 -9.39
CA GLN A 145 -17.28 19.50 -8.71
C GLN A 145 -17.21 18.00 -8.40
N HIS A 146 -16.23 17.26 -8.97
CA HIS A 146 -16.14 15.80 -8.92
C HIS A 146 -14.74 15.23 -8.66
N SER A 147 -13.77 16.02 -8.15
CA SER A 147 -12.46 15.51 -7.72
C SER A 147 -12.59 14.57 -6.49
N ARG A 148 -13.03 13.34 -6.78
CA ARG A 148 -13.07 12.19 -5.86
C ARG A 148 -12.02 11.15 -6.23
N TYR A 149 -11.46 11.28 -7.43
CA TYR A 149 -10.43 10.40 -7.94
C TYR A 149 -9.08 10.87 -7.41
N ARG A 150 -8.18 9.93 -7.16
CA ARG A 150 -6.88 10.18 -6.54
C ARG A 150 -5.79 9.77 -7.51
N THR A 151 -4.60 10.31 -7.39
CA THR A 151 -3.51 9.88 -8.27
C THR A 151 -3.19 8.39 -8.03
N LEU A 152 -3.22 7.58 -9.09
CA LEU A 152 -2.70 6.22 -9.07
C LEU A 152 -1.21 6.27 -9.41
N PHE A 153 -0.36 5.66 -8.60
CA PHE A 153 1.07 5.52 -8.89
C PHE A 153 1.39 4.08 -9.24
N SER A 154 2.23 3.87 -10.24
CA SER A 154 2.71 2.54 -10.63
C SER A 154 4.24 2.46 -10.71
N SER A 155 4.80 1.35 -10.26
CA SER A 155 6.18 0.98 -10.54
C SER A 155 6.28 0.45 -11.96
N ILE A 156 7.39 0.74 -12.63
CA ILE A 156 7.77 0.10 -13.90
C ILE A 156 7.94 -1.41 -13.69
#